data_AF-V9LE99-F1
#
_entry.id   AF-V9LE99-F1
#
_cell.length_a   1.000
_cell.length_b   1.000
_cell.length_c   1.000
_cell.angle_alpha   90.00
_cell.angle_beta   90.00
_cell.angle_gamma   90.00
#
_symmetry.space_group_name_H-M   'P 1'
#
loop_
_entity.id
_entity.type
_entity.pdbx_description
1 polymer ?
#
loop_
_entity_poly.entity_id
_entity_poly.type
_entity_poly.pdbx_seq_one_letter_code
_entity_poly.pdbx_strand_id
1 'polypeptide(L)'
;MAAASAAERAVLEEEFKWLLREEVHAVLKQLKDILKETSRRFAVQASGPESQVRQENFMLGSSNTDQVKGVLTLQGDALTQADITLKLPKHNQVLHCAFREDKQWKMQQIQDARNHVSQALYLLNSRDQTYQFKSGAEVNKLMDAVMLQLTRARNRLTTPAAMTLPEIASSSLVKMFTPPLPGDVFANFYINLSKLCLIVYQLHLLQPNLNKNFRP
;
A
#
# COMPACT_ATOMS: atom_id res chain seq x y z
N MET A 1 39.34 -18.42 -32.13
CA MET A 1 39.09 -17.78 -30.82
C MET A 1 40.40 -17.79 -30.05
N ALA A 2 41.06 -16.63 -29.92
CA ALA A 2 42.28 -16.53 -29.11
C ALA A 2 41.90 -16.72 -27.63
N ALA A 3 42.49 -17.71 -26.99
CA ALA A 3 42.33 -17.90 -25.55
C ALA A 3 43.01 -16.75 -24.82
N ALA A 4 42.29 -16.09 -23.90
CA ALA A 4 42.85 -15.05 -23.04
C ALA A 4 44.12 -15.57 -22.33
N SER A 5 45.15 -14.73 -22.29
CA SER A 5 46.42 -15.05 -21.63
C SER A 5 46.19 -15.36 -20.15
N ALA A 6 47.03 -16.21 -19.55
CA ALA A 6 46.93 -16.55 -18.12
C ALA A 6 46.97 -15.31 -17.22
N ALA A 7 47.72 -14.27 -17.61
CA ALA A 7 47.76 -12.99 -16.92
C ALA A 7 46.42 -12.23 -17.01
N GLU A 8 45.78 -12.21 -18.18
CA GLU A 8 44.46 -11.57 -18.36
C GLU A 8 43.39 -12.27 -17.52
N ARG A 9 43.43 -13.60 -17.43
CA ARG A 9 42.52 -14.36 -16.55
C ARG A 9 42.70 -14.03 -15.08
N ALA A 10 43.94 -13.89 -14.62
CA ALA A 10 44.24 -13.53 -13.23
C ALA A 10 43.73 -12.12 -12.88
N VAL A 11 43.93 -11.15 -13.78
CA VAL A 11 43.43 -9.77 -13.60
C VAL A 11 41.90 -9.76 -13.55
N LEU A 12 41.23 -10.47 -14.47
CA LEU A 12 39.76 -10.56 -14.47
C LEU A 12 39.19 -11.18 -13.19
N GLU A 13 39.86 -12.19 -12.63
CA GLU A 13 39.47 -12.76 -11.34
C GLU A 13 39.64 -11.80 -10.17
N GLU A 14 40.69 -10.97 -10.20
CA GLU A 14 40.95 -9.95 -9.18
C GLU A 14 39.93 -8.82 -9.26
N GLU A 15 39.64 -8.32 -10.46
CA GLU A 15 38.57 -7.34 -10.73
C GLU A 15 37.20 -7.87 -10.27
N PHE A 16 36.88 -9.13 -10.57
CA PHE A 16 35.64 -9.75 -10.13
C PHE A 16 35.54 -9.86 -8.60
N LYS A 17 36.65 -10.22 -7.92
CA LYS A 17 36.72 -10.25 -6.45
C LYS A 17 36.58 -8.86 -5.86
N TRP A 18 37.18 -7.84 -6.48
CA TRP A 18 37.03 -6.44 -6.07
C TRP A 18 35.57 -5.99 -6.20
N LEU A 19 34.92 -6.25 -7.33
CA LEU A 19 33.52 -5.92 -7.57
C LEU A 19 32.59 -6.54 -6.51
N LEU A 20 32.80 -7.83 -6.19
CA LEU A 20 32.02 -8.52 -5.16
C LEU A 20 32.23 -7.95 -3.75
N ARG A 21 33.40 -7.37 -3.48
CA ARG A 21 33.76 -6.84 -2.16
C ARG A 21 33.35 -5.38 -1.98
N GLU A 22 33.64 -4.52 -2.93
CA GLU A 22 33.40 -3.08 -2.81
C GLU A 22 32.01 -2.71 -3.33
N GLU A 23 31.77 -2.93 -4.62
CA GLU A 23 30.56 -2.42 -5.31
C GLU A 23 29.27 -3.03 -4.75
N VAL A 24 29.26 -4.36 -4.54
CA VAL A 24 28.07 -5.04 -4.01
C VAL A 24 27.71 -4.51 -2.62
N HIS A 25 28.69 -4.31 -1.73
CA HIS A 25 28.42 -3.80 -0.39
C HIS A 25 27.95 -2.34 -0.41
N ALA A 26 28.50 -1.51 -1.30
CA ALA A 26 28.07 -0.14 -1.49
C ALA A 26 26.58 -0.08 -1.91
N VAL A 27 26.18 -0.89 -2.90
CA VAL A 27 24.79 -0.96 -3.37
C VAL A 27 23.85 -1.50 -2.29
N LEU A 28 24.24 -2.57 -1.59
CA LEU A 28 23.43 -3.13 -0.50
C LEU A 28 23.22 -2.13 0.64
N LYS A 29 24.24 -1.34 0.97
CA LYS A 29 24.15 -0.26 1.97
C LYS A 29 23.17 0.82 1.52
N GLN A 30 23.32 1.32 0.29
CA GLN A 30 22.40 2.31 -0.27
C GLN A 30 20.95 1.79 -0.27
N LEU A 31 20.73 0.54 -0.69
CA LEU A 31 19.41 -0.07 -0.71
C LEU A 31 18.81 -0.19 0.70
N LYS A 32 19.63 -0.60 1.68
CA LYS A 32 19.22 -0.67 3.09
C LYS A 32 18.82 0.70 3.63
N ASP A 33 19.55 1.76 3.30
CA ASP A 33 19.25 3.12 3.75
C ASP A 33 17.95 3.64 3.11
N ILE A 34 17.75 3.41 1.81
CA ILE A 34 16.50 3.74 1.10
C ILE A 34 15.31 2.99 1.71
N LEU A 35 15.46 1.69 1.97
CA LEU A 35 14.38 0.88 2.53
C LEU A 35 14.07 1.22 3.98
N LYS A 36 15.06 1.61 4.79
CA LYS A 36 14.84 2.14 6.14
C LYS A 36 14.02 3.43 6.09
N GLU A 37 14.38 4.36 5.21
CA GLU A 37 13.60 5.60 5.06
C GLU A 37 12.19 5.31 4.53
N THR A 38 12.05 4.35 3.62
CA THR A 38 10.74 3.90 3.13
C THR A 38 9.90 3.29 4.25
N SER A 39 10.49 2.42 5.08
CA SER A 39 9.82 1.82 6.23
C SER A 39 9.36 2.88 7.24
N ARG A 40 10.17 3.93 7.46
CA ARG A 40 9.82 5.07 8.32
C ARG A 40 8.58 5.82 7.83
N ARG A 41 8.33 5.86 6.52
CA ARG A 41 7.10 6.47 5.96
C ARG A 41 5.83 5.67 6.25
N PHE A 42 5.94 4.36 6.49
CA PHE A 42 4.82 3.51 6.92
C PHE A 42 4.63 3.52 8.44
N ALA A 43 5.68 3.83 9.21
CA ALA A 43 5.61 3.86 10.65
C ALA A 43 4.83 5.07 11.14
N VAL A 44 3.78 4.83 11.91
CA VAL A 44 3.28 5.81 12.85
C VAL A 44 4.39 5.98 13.88
N GLN A 45 5.06 7.13 13.91
CA GLN A 45 6.06 7.37 14.95
C GLN A 45 5.34 7.32 16.30
N ALA A 46 5.58 6.26 17.06
CA ALA A 46 5.00 6.08 18.38
C ALA A 46 5.97 6.68 19.41
N SER A 47 5.47 7.71 20.10
CA SER A 47 5.98 8.25 21.38
C SER A 47 7.42 8.79 21.40
N GLY A 48 7.53 10.05 21.03
CA GLY A 48 8.53 10.99 21.56
C GLY A 48 7.89 12.39 21.62
N PRO A 49 8.20 13.24 22.62
CA PRO A 49 7.55 14.53 22.82
C PRO A 49 7.73 15.54 21.65
N GLU A 50 8.55 15.21 20.65
CA GLU A 50 8.77 16.03 19.44
C GLU A 50 8.32 15.36 18.13
N SER A 51 7.77 14.14 18.19
CA SER A 51 7.29 13.47 16.97
C SER A 51 5.80 13.71 16.80
N GLN A 52 5.46 14.76 16.04
CA GLN A 52 4.11 14.89 15.50
C GLN A 52 3.78 13.61 14.73
N VAL A 53 2.86 12.81 15.28
CA VAL A 53 2.16 11.77 14.55
C VAL A 53 1.75 12.39 13.21
N ARG A 54 2.31 11.88 12.10
CA ARG A 54 1.98 12.38 10.76
C ARG A 54 0.58 11.92 10.39
N GLN A 55 -0.40 12.56 11.01
CA GLN A 55 -1.81 12.45 10.72
C GLN A 55 -2.04 13.17 9.40
N GLU A 56 -2.38 12.43 8.36
CA GLU A 56 -2.63 13.00 7.04
C GLU A 56 -4.14 13.14 6.85
N ASN A 57 -4.58 14.39 6.69
CA ASN A 57 -5.97 14.73 6.39
C ASN A 57 -6.13 14.89 4.88
N PHE A 58 -7.01 14.08 4.30
CA PHE A 58 -7.32 14.07 2.88
C PHE A 58 -8.73 14.59 2.66
N MET A 59 -8.85 15.66 1.89
CA MET A 59 -10.14 16.15 1.40
C MET A 59 -10.40 15.56 0.01
N LEU A 60 -11.50 14.82 -0.10
CA LEU A 60 -12.00 14.20 -1.32
C LEU A 60 -13.26 14.95 -1.79
N GLY A 61 -13.39 15.19 -3.09
CA GLY A 61 -14.53 15.91 -3.66
C GLY A 61 -14.44 17.42 -3.42
N SER A 62 -13.61 18.09 -4.22
CA SER A 62 -13.36 19.54 -4.08
C SER A 62 -14.29 20.39 -4.94
N SER A 63 -15.04 19.80 -5.89
CA SER A 63 -15.92 20.57 -6.77
C SER A 63 -17.32 20.71 -6.18
N ASN A 64 -17.97 21.84 -6.46
CA ASN A 64 -19.39 22.03 -6.11
C ASN A 64 -20.33 21.10 -6.89
N THR A 65 -19.84 20.49 -7.98
CA THR A 65 -20.55 19.50 -8.79
C THR A 65 -20.47 18.08 -8.23
N ASP A 66 -19.59 17.80 -7.26
CA ASP A 66 -19.40 16.46 -6.76
C ASP A 66 -20.58 16.04 -5.87
N GLN A 67 -21.13 14.85 -6.16
CA GLN A 67 -22.19 14.23 -5.36
C GLN A 67 -21.65 13.62 -4.06
N VAL A 68 -20.33 13.47 -3.95
CA VAL A 68 -19.63 12.89 -2.81
C VAL A 68 -18.50 13.81 -2.40
N LYS A 69 -18.50 14.19 -1.12
CA LYS A 69 -17.38 14.86 -0.46
C LYS A 69 -16.96 14.02 0.73
N GLY A 70 -15.68 14.00 1.04
CA GLY A 70 -15.21 13.32 2.24
C GLY A 70 -13.95 13.92 2.83
N VAL A 71 -13.85 13.92 4.15
CA VAL A 71 -12.64 14.27 4.88
C VAL A 71 -12.15 13.02 5.60
N LEU A 72 -11.00 12.53 5.18
CA LEU A 72 -10.43 11.28 5.65
C LEU A 72 -9.16 11.55 6.43
N THR A 73 -8.99 10.90 7.57
CA THR A 73 -7.78 10.98 8.37
C THR A 73 -7.10 9.63 8.40
N LEU A 74 -5.90 9.57 7.82
CA LEU A 74 -5.06 8.37 7.80
C LEU A 74 -3.88 8.55 8.76
N GLN A 75 -3.70 7.55 9.63
CA GLN A 75 -2.56 7.42 10.53
C GLN A 75 -1.85 6.09 10.25
N GLY A 76 -0.78 6.14 9.45
CA GLY A 76 -0.08 4.95 8.99
C GLY A 76 -0.97 4.05 8.13
N ASP A 77 -1.28 2.85 8.63
CA ASP A 77 -2.20 1.90 8.00
C ASP A 77 -3.64 1.97 8.54
N ALA A 78 -3.93 2.87 9.49
CA ALA A 78 -5.26 3.00 10.09
C ALA A 78 -5.97 4.27 9.62
N LEU A 79 -7.15 4.10 9.01
CA LEU A 79 -8.09 5.19 8.74
C LEU A 79 -8.87 5.45 10.04
N THR A 80 -8.53 6.52 10.74
CA THR A 80 -9.05 6.84 12.09
C THR A 80 -10.32 7.68 12.02
N GLN A 81 -10.44 8.53 11.01
CA GLN A 81 -11.64 9.33 10.79
C GLN A 81 -12.00 9.29 9.31
N ALA A 82 -13.29 9.24 9.04
CA ALA A 82 -13.84 9.36 7.71
C ALA A 82 -15.20 10.04 7.81
N ASP A 83 -15.21 11.33 7.52
CA ASP A 83 -16.41 12.14 7.36
C ASP A 83 -16.81 12.11 5.89
N ILE A 84 -18.04 11.72 5.58
CA ILE A 84 -18.55 11.63 4.22
C ILE A 84 -19.87 12.38 4.13
N THR A 85 -19.97 13.22 3.12
CA THR A 85 -21.19 13.93 2.73
C THR A 85 -21.61 13.48 1.34
N LEU A 86 -22.82 12.95 1.24
CA LEU A 86 -23.42 12.40 0.01
C LEU A 86 -24.65 13.20 -0.38
N LYS A 87 -24.70 13.70 -1.61
CA LYS A 87 -25.91 14.30 -2.20
C LYS A 87 -26.65 13.21 -2.97
N LEU A 88 -27.79 12.76 -2.44
CA LEU A 88 -28.57 11.69 -3.05
C LEU A 88 -29.50 12.27 -4.14
N PRO A 89 -29.37 11.86 -5.43
CA PRO A 89 -30.12 12.45 -6.54
C PRO A 89 -31.64 12.33 -6.42
N LYS A 90 -32.14 11.24 -5.83
CA LYS A 90 -33.57 10.92 -5.81
C LYS A 90 -34.41 11.76 -4.85
N HIS A 91 -33.80 12.33 -3.81
CA HIS A 91 -34.54 13.00 -2.73
C HIS A 91 -34.09 14.44 -2.47
N ASN A 92 -33.12 14.97 -3.24
CA ASN A 92 -32.43 16.24 -2.93
C ASN A 92 -31.97 16.31 -1.45
N GLN A 93 -31.67 15.14 -0.88
CA GLN A 93 -31.25 14.99 0.50
C GLN A 93 -29.74 14.88 0.54
N VAL A 94 -29.16 15.56 1.53
CA VAL A 94 -27.75 15.45 1.87
C VAL A 94 -27.65 14.50 3.05
N LEU A 95 -26.99 13.37 2.84
CA LEU A 95 -26.65 12.43 3.90
C LEU A 95 -25.24 12.75 4.38
N HIS A 96 -25.11 12.87 5.70
CA HIS A 96 -23.82 13.02 6.36
C HIS A 96 -23.61 11.80 7.25
N CYS A 97 -22.46 11.15 7.11
CA CYS A 97 -22.06 10.02 7.94
C CYS A 97 -20.57 10.09 8.25
N ALA A 98 -20.21 9.77 9.49
CA ALA A 98 -18.83 9.80 9.94
C ALA A 98 -18.44 8.46 10.57
N PHE A 99 -17.15 8.14 10.59
CA PHE A 99 -16.66 7.06 11.45
C PHE A 99 -16.97 7.32 12.92
N ARG A 100 -17.32 6.26 13.64
CA ARG A 100 -17.43 6.30 15.10
C ARG A 100 -16.08 6.62 15.72
N GLU A 101 -16.07 7.50 16.72
CA GLU A 101 -14.86 7.95 17.40
C GLU A 101 -14.06 6.81 18.06
N ASP A 102 -14.72 5.69 18.40
CA ASP A 102 -14.13 4.53 19.06
C ASP A 102 -13.53 3.50 18.10
N LYS A 103 -13.63 3.70 16.78
CA LYS A 103 -13.22 2.69 15.80
C LYS A 103 -12.25 3.23 14.75
N GLN A 104 -11.31 2.37 14.35
CA GLN A 104 -10.38 2.60 13.26
C GLN A 104 -10.47 1.50 12.21
N TRP A 105 -10.37 1.86 10.94
CA TRP A 105 -10.36 0.90 9.84
C TRP A 105 -8.94 0.65 9.35
N LYS A 106 -8.46 -0.60 9.43
CA LYS A 106 -7.12 -0.94 8.96
C LYS A 106 -7.10 -1.18 7.45
N MET A 107 -6.24 -0.46 6.77
CA MET A 107 -6.00 -0.56 5.33
C MET A 107 -5.02 -1.70 5.06
N GLN A 108 -5.54 -2.88 4.74
CA GLN A 108 -4.74 -4.08 4.50
C GLN A 108 -3.65 -3.86 3.43
N GLN A 109 -3.94 -3.08 2.38
CA GLN A 109 -2.96 -2.74 1.34
C GLN A 109 -1.69 -2.08 1.90
N ILE A 110 -1.84 -1.15 2.84
CA ILE A 110 -0.73 -0.41 3.47
C ILE A 110 0.03 -1.34 4.41
N GLN A 111 -0.69 -2.14 5.20
CA GLN A 111 -0.09 -3.11 6.11
C GLN A 111 0.74 -4.16 5.35
N ASP A 112 0.19 -4.74 4.28
CA ASP A 112 0.88 -5.74 3.47
C ASP A 112 2.11 -5.15 2.78
N ALA A 113 2.01 -3.94 2.24
CA ALA A 113 3.15 -3.24 1.65
C ALA A 113 4.27 -3.01 2.68
N ARG A 114 3.92 -2.55 3.90
CA ARG A 114 4.86 -2.39 5.01
C ARG A 114 5.54 -3.71 5.37
N ASN A 115 4.79 -4.81 5.42
CA ASN A 115 5.32 -6.13 5.74
C ASN A 115 6.34 -6.59 4.69
N HIS A 116 6.05 -6.39 3.40
CA HIS A 116 6.99 -6.71 2.32
C HIS A 116 8.27 -5.85 2.37
N VAL A 117 8.16 -4.54 2.64
CA VAL A 117 9.34 -3.68 2.83
C VAL A 117 10.18 -4.14 4.04
N SER A 118 9.53 -4.53 5.13
CA SER A 118 10.21 -5.05 6.33
C SER A 118 10.92 -6.38 6.04
N GLN A 119 10.31 -7.25 5.24
CA GLN A 119 10.93 -8.51 4.80
C GLN A 119 12.14 -8.25 3.90
N ALA A 120 12.07 -7.28 2.99
CA ALA A 120 13.20 -6.88 2.16
C ALA A 120 14.38 -6.37 3.02
N LEU A 121 14.10 -5.56 4.04
CA LEU A 121 15.09 -5.11 5.03
C LEU A 121 15.69 -6.28 5.82
N TYR A 122 14.87 -7.24 6.24
CA TYR A 122 15.35 -8.43 6.93
C TYR A 122 16.34 -9.23 6.06
N LEU A 123 16.02 -9.45 4.78
CA LEU A 123 16.91 -10.12 3.83
C LEU A 123 18.25 -9.39 3.71
N LEU A 124 18.25 -8.06 3.62
CA LEU A 124 19.48 -7.26 3.58
C LEU A 124 20.25 -7.26 4.90
N ASN A 125 19.58 -7.35 6.05
CA ASN A 125 20.20 -7.37 7.37
C ASN A 125 20.72 -8.75 7.78
N SER A 126 20.21 -9.83 7.19
CA SER A 126 20.64 -11.19 7.46
C SER A 126 22.11 -11.46 7.08
N ARG A 127 22.71 -10.56 6.27
CA ARG A 127 24.12 -10.60 5.90
C ARG A 127 24.80 -9.38 6.51
N ASP A 128 25.85 -9.63 7.29
CA ASP A 128 26.62 -8.57 7.92
C ASP A 128 27.43 -7.77 6.88
N GLN A 129 27.86 -6.55 7.20
CA GLN A 129 28.71 -5.72 6.34
C GLN A 129 30.07 -6.36 6.04
N THR A 130 30.46 -7.35 6.85
CA THR A 130 31.70 -8.12 6.71
C THR A 130 31.52 -9.40 5.87
N TYR A 131 30.30 -9.67 5.39
CA TYR A 131 29.99 -10.91 4.67
C TYR A 131 30.63 -10.93 3.28
N GLN A 132 31.60 -11.82 3.06
CA GLN A 132 32.22 -11.97 1.74
C GLN A 132 31.38 -12.89 0.85
N PHE A 133 30.77 -12.31 -0.19
CA PHE A 133 30.11 -13.06 -1.25
C PHE A 133 31.09 -13.99 -1.97
N LYS A 134 30.70 -15.26 -2.11
CA LYS A 134 31.55 -16.28 -2.74
C LYS A 134 31.37 -16.36 -4.24
N SER A 135 30.21 -15.89 -4.74
CA SER A 135 29.87 -15.96 -6.16
C SER A 135 28.84 -14.89 -6.55
N GLY A 136 28.84 -14.50 -7.84
CA GLY A 136 27.79 -13.63 -8.38
C GLY A 136 26.39 -14.26 -8.29
N ALA A 137 26.28 -15.59 -8.37
CA ALA A 137 25.01 -16.29 -8.23
C ALA A 137 24.36 -16.10 -6.86
N GLU A 138 25.18 -16.00 -5.81
CA GLU A 138 24.70 -15.73 -4.45
C GLU A 138 24.18 -14.29 -4.28
N VAL A 139 24.84 -13.33 -4.94
CA VAL A 139 24.40 -11.94 -4.98
C VAL A 139 23.08 -11.84 -5.75
N ASN A 140 22.99 -12.45 -6.93
CA ASN A 140 21.78 -12.47 -7.74
C ASN A 140 20.58 -13.06 -6.98
N LYS A 141 20.76 -14.21 -6.30
CA LYS A 141 19.67 -14.80 -5.49
C LYS A 141 19.14 -13.87 -4.40
N LEU A 142 20.03 -13.12 -3.74
CA LEU A 142 19.60 -12.12 -2.76
C LEU A 142 18.87 -10.96 -3.43
N MET A 143 19.41 -10.43 -4.52
CA MET A 143 18.80 -9.33 -5.25
C MET A 143 17.42 -9.72 -5.79
N ASP A 144 17.27 -10.93 -6.33
CA ASP A 144 15.98 -11.47 -6.78
C ASP A 144 14.98 -11.57 -5.63
N ALA A 145 15.40 -12.06 -4.47
CA ALA A 145 14.55 -12.16 -3.29
C ALA A 145 14.10 -10.77 -2.78
N VAL A 146 15.01 -9.79 -2.77
CA VAL A 146 14.70 -8.41 -2.38
C VAL A 146 13.76 -7.77 -3.40
N MET A 147 14.06 -7.87 -4.69
CA MET A 147 13.23 -7.33 -5.78
C MET A 147 11.83 -7.94 -5.80
N LEU A 148 11.69 -9.23 -5.47
CA LEU A 148 10.39 -9.87 -5.32
C LEU A 148 9.56 -9.23 -4.20
N GLN A 149 10.16 -8.95 -3.05
CA GLN A 149 9.46 -8.27 -1.96
C GLN A 149 9.07 -6.84 -2.34
N LEU A 150 9.96 -6.08 -2.97
CA LEU A 150 9.65 -4.72 -3.42
C LEU A 150 8.54 -4.68 -4.47
N THR A 151 8.55 -5.63 -5.40
CA THR A 151 7.50 -5.77 -6.42
C THR A 151 6.16 -6.11 -5.76
N ARG A 152 6.14 -7.00 -4.77
CA ARG A 152 4.92 -7.33 -4.01
C ARG A 152 4.42 -6.12 -3.21
N ALA A 153 5.31 -5.39 -2.53
CA ALA A 153 4.96 -4.18 -1.80
C ALA A 153 4.30 -3.14 -2.72
N ARG A 154 4.93 -2.88 -3.88
CA ARG A 154 4.39 -1.98 -4.90
C ARG A 154 3.02 -2.45 -5.36
N ASN A 155 2.88 -3.71 -5.76
CA ASN A 155 1.63 -4.24 -6.30
C ASN A 155 0.46 -4.12 -5.30
N ARG A 156 0.72 -4.26 -3.99
CA ARG A 156 -0.30 -4.05 -2.95
C ARG A 156 -0.85 -2.62 -2.91
N LEU A 157 -0.02 -1.62 -3.22
CA LEU A 157 -0.43 -0.22 -3.27
C LEU A 157 -1.00 0.19 -4.64
N THR A 158 -0.51 -0.41 -5.72
CA THR A 158 -0.92 -0.04 -7.08
C THR A 158 -2.18 -0.75 -7.56
N THR A 159 -2.47 -1.95 -7.06
CA THR A 159 -3.60 -2.76 -7.51
C THR A 159 -4.61 -2.92 -6.38
N PRO A 160 -5.75 -2.21 -6.43
CA PRO A 160 -6.83 -2.40 -5.47
C PRO A 160 -7.32 -3.85 -5.48
N ALA A 161 -7.73 -4.35 -4.31
CA ALA A 161 -8.39 -5.64 -4.25
C ALA A 161 -9.71 -5.58 -5.03
N ALA A 162 -9.91 -6.52 -5.96
CA ALA A 162 -11.20 -6.67 -6.62
C ALA A 162 -12.20 -7.21 -5.60
N MET A 163 -13.08 -6.34 -5.11
CA MET A 163 -14.19 -6.73 -4.25
C MET A 163 -15.49 -6.65 -5.03
N THR A 164 -16.28 -7.72 -4.94
CA THR A 164 -17.65 -7.79 -5.43
C THR A 164 -18.59 -6.99 -4.53
N LEU A 165 -19.75 -6.58 -5.06
CA LEU A 165 -20.74 -5.83 -4.27
C LEU A 165 -21.19 -6.58 -2.99
N PRO A 166 -21.42 -7.92 -3.01
CA PRO A 166 -21.74 -8.66 -1.79
C PRO A 166 -20.63 -8.66 -0.74
N GLU A 167 -19.36 -8.70 -1.15
CA GLU A 167 -18.21 -8.60 -0.24
C GLU A 167 -18.14 -7.21 0.41
N ILE A 168 -18.44 -6.15 -0.36
CA ILE A 168 -18.51 -4.79 0.19
C ILE A 168 -19.68 -4.68 1.18
N ALA A 169 -20.84 -5.23 0.85
CA ALA A 169 -22.03 -5.21 1.71
C ALA A 169 -21.83 -5.96 3.04
N SER A 170 -21.08 -7.07 3.00
CA SER A 170 -20.78 -7.89 4.18
C SER A 170 -19.56 -7.41 4.97
N SER A 171 -18.79 -6.45 4.43
CA SER A 171 -17.64 -5.86 5.09
C SER A 171 -18.03 -5.23 6.43
N SER A 172 -17.18 -5.37 7.45
CA SER A 172 -17.37 -4.67 8.73
C SER A 172 -17.26 -3.15 8.61
N LEU A 173 -16.76 -2.64 7.49
CA LEU A 173 -16.66 -1.21 7.19
C LEU A 173 -18.02 -0.50 7.29
N VAL A 174 -19.11 -1.10 6.82
CA VAL A 174 -20.44 -0.46 6.87
C VAL A 174 -20.90 -0.18 8.32
N LYS A 175 -20.38 -0.93 9.29
CA LYS A 175 -20.67 -0.80 10.73
C LYS A 175 -19.79 0.25 11.43
N MET A 176 -18.92 0.91 10.67
CA MET A 176 -18.03 1.97 11.17
C MET A 176 -18.74 3.33 11.18
N PHE A 177 -19.78 3.51 10.37
CA PHE A 177 -20.44 4.81 10.19
C PHE A 177 -21.50 5.10 11.25
N THR A 178 -21.64 6.37 11.61
CA THR A 178 -22.73 6.92 12.44
C THR A 178 -23.15 8.29 11.86
N PRO A 179 -24.43 8.47 11.47
CA PRO A 179 -25.47 7.44 11.35
C PRO A 179 -25.07 6.29 10.39
N PRO A 180 -25.66 5.09 10.55
CA PRO A 180 -25.37 3.98 9.65
C PRO A 180 -25.77 4.32 8.21
N LEU A 181 -25.03 3.77 7.24
CA LEU A 181 -25.37 3.93 5.83
C LEU A 181 -26.74 3.29 5.52
N PRO A 182 -27.58 3.91 4.67
CA PRO A 182 -28.80 3.31 4.15
C PRO A 182 -28.54 1.96 3.46
N GLY A 183 -29.53 1.07 3.46
CA GLY A 183 -29.38 -0.27 2.87
C GLY A 183 -29.13 -0.29 1.36
N ASP A 184 -29.39 0.81 0.66
CA ASP A 184 -29.13 1.02 -0.77
C ASP A 184 -27.83 1.80 -1.04
N VAL A 185 -27.02 2.10 -0.02
CA VAL A 185 -25.75 2.83 -0.17
C VAL A 185 -24.59 2.05 0.43
N PHE A 186 -23.59 1.74 -0.39
CA PHE A 186 -22.34 1.13 0.06
C PHE A 186 -21.17 2.08 -0.14
N ALA A 187 -20.20 2.04 0.77
CA ALA A 187 -18.96 2.80 0.67
C ALA A 187 -17.77 1.87 0.82
N ASN A 188 -16.68 2.16 0.11
CA ASN A 188 -15.42 1.46 0.27
C ASN A 188 -14.23 2.42 0.15
N PHE A 189 -13.13 2.05 0.82
CA PHE A 189 -11.87 2.77 0.79
C PHE A 189 -10.78 1.86 0.25
N TYR A 190 -9.95 2.39 -0.64
CA TYR A 190 -8.80 1.68 -1.16
C TYR A 190 -7.68 2.64 -1.54
N ILE A 191 -6.47 2.10 -1.67
CA ILE A 191 -5.33 2.81 -2.24
C ILE A 191 -5.22 2.43 -3.71
N ASN A 192 -5.08 3.44 -4.56
CA ASN A 192 -4.70 3.28 -5.96
C ASN A 192 -3.45 4.10 -6.24
N LEU A 193 -2.33 3.40 -6.36
CA LEU A 193 -1.02 3.99 -6.60
C LEU A 193 -0.59 4.88 -5.41
N SER A 194 -0.74 6.20 -5.55
CA SER A 194 -0.43 7.21 -4.54
C SER A 194 -1.67 7.94 -4.00
N LYS A 195 -2.88 7.47 -4.34
CA LYS A 195 -4.13 8.12 -3.99
C LYS A 195 -4.96 7.25 -3.05
N LEU A 196 -5.49 7.88 -1.99
CA LEU A 196 -6.58 7.33 -1.20
C LEU A 196 -7.89 7.59 -1.95
N CYS A 197 -8.63 6.52 -2.21
CA CYS A 197 -9.87 6.56 -2.98
C CYS A 197 -11.05 6.18 -2.08
N LEU A 198 -12.10 7.01 -2.12
CA LEU A 198 -13.43 6.69 -1.64
C LEU A 198 -14.29 6.36 -2.85
N ILE A 199 -14.97 5.21 -2.81
CA ILE A 199 -16.01 4.87 -3.77
C ILE A 199 -17.32 4.66 -3.02
N VAL A 200 -18.40 5.17 -3.61
CA VAL A 200 -19.75 5.03 -3.08
C VAL A 200 -20.65 4.46 -4.17
N TYR A 201 -21.37 3.40 -3.84
CA TYR A 201 -22.33 2.75 -4.71
C TYR A 201 -23.73 3.07 -4.22
N GLN A 202 -24.56 3.61 -5.09
CA GLN A 202 -25.99 3.74 -4.85
C GLN A 202 -26.71 2.65 -5.64
N LEU A 203 -27.37 1.75 -4.92
CA LEU A 203 -28.11 0.62 -5.47
C LEU A 203 -29.55 1.02 -5.78
N HIS A 204 -30.13 0.33 -6.75
CA HIS A 204 -31.56 0.43 -7.02
C HIS A 204 -32.16 -0.96 -7.13
N LEU A 205 -33.21 -1.19 -6.34
CA LEU A 205 -34.02 -2.40 -6.44
C LEU A 205 -34.60 -2.52 -7.86
N LEU A 206 -34.34 -3.65 -8.49
CA LEU A 206 -34.98 -4.02 -9.74
C LEU A 206 -36.49 -4.21 -9.46
N GLN A 207 -37.31 -3.47 -10.19
CA GLN A 207 -38.75 -3.67 -10.13
C GLN A 207 -39.10 -5.05 -10.70
N PRO A 208 -40.06 -5.78 -10.10
CA PRO A 208 -40.39 -7.15 -10.49
C PRO A 208 -40.84 -7.34 -11.95
N ASN A 209 -41.18 -6.26 -12.65
CA ASN A 209 -41.73 -6.29 -14.02
C ASN A 209 -40.67 -6.10 -15.13
N LEU A 210 -39.38 -6.07 -14.81
CA LEU A 210 -38.32 -5.91 -15.82
C LEU A 210 -37.88 -7.27 -16.38
N ASN A 211 -38.24 -7.54 -17.64
CA ASN A 211 -37.68 -8.62 -18.49
C ASN A 211 -36.19 -8.35 -18.82
N LYS A 212 -35.33 -8.25 -17.80
CA LYS A 212 -33.88 -8.16 -17.96
C LYS A 212 -33.26 -9.37 -17.30
N ASN A 213 -32.50 -10.14 -18.07
CA ASN A 213 -31.75 -11.28 -17.56
C ASN A 213 -30.81 -10.81 -16.44
N PHE A 214 -31.10 -11.20 -15.20
CA PHE A 214 -30.21 -10.98 -14.07
C PHE A 214 -29.14 -12.08 -14.07
N ARG A 215 -27.87 -11.70 -14.27
CA ARG A 215 -26.73 -12.60 -14.05
C ARG A 215 -26.19 -12.32 -12.65
N PRO A 216 -26.28 -13.30 -11.72
CA PRO A 216 -25.74 -13.16 -10.37
C PRO A 216 -24.22 -13.06 -10.36
#